data_AF-A0A1H3IZY9-F1
#
_entry.id   AF-A0A1H3IZY9-F1
#
_cell.length_a   1.000
_cell.length_b   1.000
_cell.length_c   1.000
_cell.angle_alpha   90.00
_cell.angle_beta   90.00
_cell.angle_gamma   90.00
#
_symmetry.space_group_name_H-M   'P 1'
#
loop_
_entity.id
_entity.type
_entity.pdbx_description
1 polymer ?
#
loop_
_entity_poly.entity_id
_entity_poly.type
_entity_poly.pdbx_seq_one_letter_code
_entity_poly.pdbx_strand_id
1 'polypeptide(L)'
;MRLNASPSTPSTAVKLLMATGMVLALGACGSQAKPPAAAAASTPAAVTAAPAARNVAMAQLQPTQGSKVSGSLQFTAQADGSVRVQGSVQGLAPNSEHGFHVHEKGDCSSPDGLSAGGHFNPTGHAHGRFDSAVHHAGDLPSLRSDAQGMASIDFVSRGLALDQSPNSVVGRGLIVHKDPDDYTTQPTGNSGARLACAVITRG
;
A
#
# COMPACT_ATOMS: atom_id res chain seq x y z
N MET A 1 -48.29 8.68 -16.00
CA MET A 1 -48.50 7.76 -17.15
C MET A 1 -47.43 8.09 -18.17
N ARG A 2 -46.44 7.27 -18.51
CA ARG A 2 -46.34 5.81 -18.61
C ARG A 2 -44.95 5.33 -18.16
N LEU A 3 -44.93 4.14 -17.58
CA LEU A 3 -43.76 3.37 -17.14
C LEU A 3 -43.16 2.63 -18.34
N ASN A 4 -41.83 2.61 -18.48
CA ASN A 4 -41.13 1.68 -19.38
C ASN A 4 -40.15 0.84 -18.54
N ALA A 5 -40.55 -0.39 -18.26
CA ALA A 5 -39.72 -1.43 -17.65
C ALA A 5 -38.96 -2.21 -18.73
N SER A 6 -37.67 -2.45 -18.51
CA SER A 6 -36.87 -3.40 -19.31
C SER A 6 -36.97 -4.81 -18.71
N PRO A 7 -37.11 -5.87 -19.53
CA PRO A 7 -37.16 -7.25 -19.04
C PRO A 7 -35.77 -7.85 -18.81
N SER A 8 -35.65 -8.56 -17.69
CA SER A 8 -34.55 -9.44 -17.29
C SER A 8 -34.64 -10.81 -17.97
N THR A 9 -33.51 -11.35 -18.43
CA THR A 9 -33.37 -12.75 -18.87
C THR A 9 -32.65 -13.60 -17.81
N PRO A 10 -33.16 -14.80 -17.45
CA PRO A 10 -32.39 -15.80 -16.71
C PRO A 10 -31.71 -16.79 -17.68
N SER A 11 -30.43 -17.10 -17.45
CA SER A 11 -29.75 -18.20 -18.17
C SER A 11 -29.43 -19.36 -17.22
N THR A 12 -30.19 -20.42 -17.46
CA THR A 12 -30.09 -21.85 -17.19
C THR A 12 -28.87 -22.39 -16.42
N ALA A 13 -29.18 -23.05 -15.31
CA ALA A 13 -28.30 -23.97 -14.60
C ALA A 13 -28.02 -25.24 -15.43
N VAL A 14 -26.75 -25.65 -15.51
CA VAL A 14 -26.35 -26.98 -15.98
C VAL A 14 -25.86 -27.77 -14.78
N LYS A 15 -26.68 -28.71 -14.33
CA LYS A 15 -26.28 -29.83 -13.46
C LYS A 15 -25.76 -30.94 -14.37
N LEU A 16 -24.54 -31.42 -14.16
CA LEU A 16 -24.08 -32.68 -14.73
C LEU A 16 -23.51 -33.61 -13.65
N LEU A 17 -23.91 -34.86 -13.80
CA LEU A 17 -23.87 -36.01 -12.89
C LEU A 17 -22.46 -36.60 -12.69
N MET A 18 -22.22 -37.05 -11.45
CA MET A 18 -21.75 -38.38 -11.01
C MET A 18 -20.79 -39.18 -11.94
N ALA A 19 -19.61 -39.53 -11.41
CA ALA A 19 -18.98 -40.82 -11.68
C ALA A 19 -18.07 -41.27 -10.51
N THR A 20 -18.49 -42.37 -9.88
CA THR A 20 -17.79 -43.20 -8.90
C THR A 20 -16.64 -43.99 -9.53
N GLY A 21 -15.55 -44.20 -8.78
CA GLY A 21 -14.47 -45.11 -9.16
C GLY A 21 -13.69 -45.61 -7.95
N MET A 22 -14.19 -46.69 -7.33
CA MET A 22 -13.51 -47.48 -6.30
C MET A 22 -12.71 -48.58 -6.98
N VAL A 23 -11.40 -48.64 -6.74
CA VAL A 23 -10.58 -49.82 -7.04
C VAL A 23 -9.73 -50.15 -5.81
N LEU A 24 -10.12 -51.24 -5.16
CA LEU A 24 -9.33 -51.96 -4.16
C LEU A 24 -8.43 -52.95 -4.91
N ALA A 25 -7.12 -52.93 -4.64
CA ALA A 25 -6.22 -54.00 -5.02
C ALA A 25 -5.43 -54.47 -3.78
N LEU A 26 -5.70 -55.71 -3.37
CA LEU A 26 -4.88 -56.51 -2.46
C LEU A 26 -3.76 -57.20 -3.27
N GLY A 27 -2.54 -57.19 -2.77
CA GLY A 27 -1.41 -57.95 -3.31
C GLY A 27 -0.27 -58.05 -2.30
N ALA A 28 0.20 -59.27 -2.04
CA ALA A 28 0.84 -59.74 -0.82
C ALA A 28 2.39 -59.76 -0.82
N CYS A 29 2.94 -59.93 0.40
CA CYS A 29 4.18 -60.59 0.82
C CYS A 29 5.55 -60.21 0.21
N GLY A 30 6.46 -59.76 1.08
CA GLY A 30 7.90 -59.72 0.83
C GLY A 30 8.69 -59.51 2.13
N SER A 31 9.67 -60.37 2.36
CA SER A 31 10.38 -60.66 3.61
C SER A 31 11.20 -59.50 4.21
N GLN A 32 11.34 -59.56 5.53
CA GLN A 32 12.14 -58.68 6.37
C GLN A 32 13.63 -58.72 5.98
N ALA A 33 14.24 -57.53 5.84
CA ALA A 33 15.65 -57.32 6.04
C ALA A 33 15.83 -56.12 6.98
N LYS A 34 16.39 -56.38 8.16
CA LYS A 34 16.73 -55.40 9.20
C LYS A 34 17.86 -54.49 8.69
N PRO A 35 17.65 -53.17 8.52
CA PRO A 35 18.74 -52.25 8.29
C PRO A 35 19.52 -52.02 9.58
N PRO A 36 20.86 -51.86 9.52
CA PRO A 36 21.66 -51.50 10.68
C PRO A 36 21.32 -50.08 11.14
N ALA A 37 21.34 -49.87 12.46
CA ALA A 37 21.17 -48.58 13.09
C ALA A 37 22.21 -47.58 12.56
N ALA A 38 21.78 -46.69 11.67
CA ALA A 38 22.53 -45.51 11.29
C ALA A 38 22.48 -44.53 12.47
N ALA A 39 23.67 -44.11 12.91
CA ALA A 39 23.85 -43.08 13.92
C ALA A 39 22.99 -41.85 13.58
N ALA A 40 22.28 -41.33 14.59
CA ALA A 40 21.55 -40.08 14.50
C ALA A 40 22.53 -38.93 14.23
N ALA A 41 22.70 -38.60 12.96
CA ALA A 41 23.29 -37.34 12.56
C ALA A 41 22.28 -36.24 12.91
N SER A 42 22.56 -35.51 13.98
CA SER A 42 21.89 -34.26 14.31
C SER A 42 22.09 -33.28 13.15
N THR A 43 21.09 -33.19 12.28
CA THR A 43 21.00 -32.09 11.32
C THR A 43 20.90 -30.79 12.11
N PRO A 44 21.80 -29.82 11.93
CA PRO A 44 21.57 -28.49 12.48
C PRO A 44 20.32 -27.94 11.80
N ALA A 45 19.35 -27.54 12.61
CA ALA A 45 18.18 -26.80 12.14
C ALA A 45 18.68 -25.64 11.27
N ALA A 46 18.24 -25.60 10.02
CA ALA A 46 18.45 -24.46 9.16
C ALA A 46 17.78 -23.26 9.85
N VAL A 47 18.59 -22.39 10.45
CA VAL A 47 18.17 -21.05 10.81
C VAL A 47 17.76 -20.36 9.52
N THR A 48 16.45 -20.30 9.28
CA THR A 48 15.88 -19.42 8.28
C THR A 48 16.25 -17.99 8.70
N ALA A 49 17.33 -17.47 8.12
CA ALA A 49 17.62 -16.05 8.20
C ALA A 49 16.35 -15.32 7.74
N ALA A 50 15.78 -14.50 8.62
CA ALA A 50 14.69 -13.61 8.24
C ALA A 50 15.13 -12.84 7.00
N PRO A 51 14.28 -12.68 5.97
CA PRO A 51 14.64 -11.92 4.79
C PRO A 51 15.13 -10.55 5.25
N ALA A 52 16.34 -10.16 4.82
CA ALA A 52 16.89 -8.84 5.12
C ALA A 52 15.82 -7.81 4.78
N ALA A 53 15.46 -6.97 5.75
CA ALA A 53 14.50 -5.90 5.54
C ALA A 53 15.01 -5.09 4.34
N ARG A 54 14.23 -5.06 3.25
CA ARG A 54 14.57 -4.17 2.14
C ARG A 54 14.38 -2.76 2.67
N ASN A 55 15.48 -2.03 2.80
CA ASN A 55 15.51 -0.69 3.35
C ASN A 55 14.94 0.36 2.39
N VAL A 56 14.35 -0.05 1.26
CA VAL A 56 13.85 0.83 0.21
C VAL A 56 12.43 0.41 -0.21
N ALA A 57 11.56 1.40 -0.36
CA ALA A 57 10.25 1.28 -0.99
C ALA A 57 10.06 2.41 -2.02
N MET A 58 9.17 2.20 -2.99
CA MET A 58 8.91 3.12 -4.09
C MET A 58 7.42 3.38 -4.21
N ALA A 59 7.06 4.58 -4.69
CA ALA A 59 5.69 4.93 -5.04
C ALA A 59 5.68 5.66 -6.38
N GLN A 60 4.95 5.12 -7.36
CA GLN A 60 4.78 5.72 -8.69
C GLN A 60 3.41 6.38 -8.78
N LEU A 61 3.35 7.68 -8.52
CA LEU A 61 2.11 8.46 -8.52
C LEU A 61 1.53 8.53 -9.92
N GLN A 62 0.34 7.95 -10.07
CA GLN A 62 -0.46 8.02 -11.28
C GLN A 62 -1.58 9.07 -11.12
N PRO A 63 -1.92 9.82 -12.18
CA PRO A 63 -3.00 10.78 -12.13
C PRO A 63 -4.34 10.11 -11.82
N THR A 64 -5.15 10.75 -10.98
CA THR A 64 -6.59 10.46 -10.90
C THR A 64 -7.32 11.02 -12.13
N GLN A 65 -8.58 10.62 -12.33
CA GLN A 65 -9.39 11.05 -13.46
C GLN A 65 -9.50 12.59 -13.52
N GLY A 66 -9.13 13.16 -14.67
CA GLY A 66 -9.15 14.61 -14.89
C GLY A 66 -7.92 15.35 -14.35
N SER A 67 -6.99 14.65 -13.71
CA SER A 67 -5.69 15.16 -13.31
C SER A 67 -4.61 14.80 -14.33
N LYS A 68 -3.51 15.56 -14.31
CA LYS A 68 -2.25 15.27 -15.02
C LYS A 68 -1.08 15.07 -14.05
N VAL A 69 -1.34 15.10 -12.75
CA VAL A 69 -0.32 15.04 -11.71
C VAL A 69 0.26 13.63 -11.65
N SER A 70 1.58 13.54 -11.72
CA SER A 70 2.31 12.29 -11.61
C SER A 70 3.65 12.52 -10.94
N GLY A 71 4.31 11.44 -10.52
CA GLY A 71 5.58 11.56 -9.82
C GLY A 71 6.16 10.22 -9.38
N SER A 72 7.34 10.28 -8.79
CA SER A 72 8.03 9.12 -8.26
C SER A 72 8.66 9.47 -6.93
N LEU A 73 8.42 8.63 -5.92
CA LEU A 73 8.99 8.77 -4.60
C LEU A 73 9.73 7.50 -4.20
N GLN A 74 10.88 7.68 -3.56
CA GLN A 74 11.64 6.66 -2.87
C GLN A 74 11.58 6.90 -1.37
N PHE A 75 11.33 5.84 -0.63
CA PHE A 75 11.38 5.79 0.82
C PHE A 75 12.59 4.95 1.21
N THR A 76 13.48 5.48 2.04
CA THR A 76 14.70 4.80 2.48
C THR A 76 14.77 4.79 4.00
N ALA A 77 14.71 3.59 4.59
CA ALA A 77 14.93 3.39 6.01
C ALA A 77 16.37 3.79 6.37
N GLN A 78 16.51 4.61 7.40
CA GLN A 78 17.77 5.09 7.95
C GLN A 78 18.19 4.22 9.15
N ALA A 79 19.48 4.31 9.53
CA ALA A 79 20.01 3.53 10.64
C ALA A 79 19.40 3.88 12.01
N ASP A 80 18.88 5.11 12.16
CA ASP A 80 18.20 5.59 13.37
C ASP A 80 16.71 5.22 13.42
N GLY A 81 16.23 4.42 12.46
CA GLY A 81 14.82 4.01 12.35
C GLY A 81 13.92 5.03 11.66
N SER A 82 14.42 6.22 11.31
CA SER A 82 13.66 7.17 10.50
C SER A 82 13.57 6.73 9.04
N VAL A 83 12.65 7.33 8.28
CA VAL A 83 12.52 7.11 6.84
C VAL A 83 12.76 8.41 6.12
N ARG A 84 13.75 8.42 5.22
CA ARG A 84 13.93 9.50 4.26
C ARG A 84 13.01 9.29 3.08
N VAL A 85 12.29 10.34 2.68
CA VAL A 85 11.41 10.35 1.52
C VAL A 85 11.96 11.32 0.51
N GLN A 86 12.19 10.86 -0.72
CA GLN A 86 12.77 11.66 -1.78
C GLN A 86 12.08 11.45 -3.12
N GLY A 87 12.07 12.48 -3.95
CA GLY A 87 11.68 12.34 -5.35
C GLY A 87 11.08 13.63 -5.91
N SER A 88 10.15 13.49 -6.84
CA SER A 88 9.52 14.63 -7.48
C SER A 88 8.10 14.34 -7.94
N VAL A 89 7.28 15.39 -7.91
CA VAL A 89 5.92 15.40 -8.46
C VAL A 89 5.83 16.53 -9.49
N GLN A 90 5.11 16.30 -10.58
CA GLN A 90 4.94 17.25 -11.67
C GLN A 90 3.47 17.38 -12.08
N GLY A 91 3.16 18.40 -12.87
CA GLY A 91 1.80 18.65 -13.37
C GLY A 91 0.88 19.33 -12.35
N LEU A 92 1.45 19.80 -11.24
CA LEU A 92 0.77 20.59 -10.22
C LEU A 92 0.40 21.98 -10.76
N ALA A 93 -0.46 22.69 -10.04
CA ALA A 93 -0.62 24.12 -10.29
C ALA A 93 0.74 24.81 -10.04
N PRO A 94 1.15 25.81 -10.84
CA PRO A 94 2.43 26.50 -10.63
C PRO A 94 2.44 27.37 -9.36
N ASN A 95 3.59 27.42 -8.68
CA ASN A 95 3.85 28.26 -7.50
C ASN A 95 2.81 28.08 -6.37
N SER A 96 2.31 26.86 -6.17
CA SER A 96 1.25 26.56 -5.22
C SER A 96 1.65 25.46 -4.25
N GLU A 97 0.86 25.35 -3.18
CA GLU A 97 1.01 24.32 -2.16
C GLU A 97 -0.09 23.26 -2.29
N HIS A 98 0.26 22.01 -1.96
CA HIS A 98 -0.61 20.85 -2.11
C HIS A 98 -0.43 19.89 -0.92
N GLY A 99 -1.54 19.48 -0.31
CA GLY A 99 -1.52 18.47 0.75
C GLY A 99 -0.96 17.14 0.24
N PHE A 100 -0.30 16.40 1.14
CA PHE A 100 0.42 15.18 0.78
C PHE A 100 0.36 14.19 1.93
N HIS A 101 -0.23 13.02 1.67
CA HIS A 101 -0.55 12.08 2.74
C HIS A 101 -0.33 10.64 2.34
N VAL A 102 0.09 9.83 3.31
CA VAL A 102 -0.07 8.37 3.25
C VAL A 102 -1.49 8.02 3.67
N HIS A 103 -2.19 7.26 2.84
CA HIS A 103 -3.54 6.77 3.07
C HIS A 103 -3.55 5.30 3.49
N GLU A 104 -4.57 4.92 4.25
CA GLU A 104 -4.60 3.63 4.95
C GLU A 104 -4.64 2.41 4.00
N LYS A 105 -5.13 2.54 2.76
CA LYS A 105 -5.21 1.42 1.80
C LYS A 105 -4.31 1.68 0.61
N GLY A 106 -3.49 0.69 0.25
CA GLY A 106 -2.80 0.62 -1.03
C GLY A 106 -3.74 0.25 -2.17
N ASP A 107 -4.77 1.07 -2.38
CA ASP A 107 -5.78 0.87 -3.41
C ASP A 107 -6.01 2.19 -4.14
N CYS A 108 -5.66 2.22 -5.43
CA CYS A 108 -5.87 3.37 -6.33
C CYS A 108 -6.88 3.03 -7.45
N SER A 109 -7.76 2.04 -7.24
CA SER A 109 -8.70 1.56 -8.24
C SER A 109 -9.86 2.53 -8.52
N SER A 110 -10.23 3.39 -7.56
CA SER A 110 -11.27 4.39 -7.81
C SER A 110 -10.72 5.54 -8.67
N PRO A 111 -11.49 6.04 -9.65
CA PRO A 111 -11.00 7.09 -10.55
C PRO A 111 -10.62 8.39 -9.83
N ASP A 112 -11.20 8.66 -8.68
CA ASP A 112 -10.97 9.83 -7.83
C ASP A 112 -9.99 9.56 -6.67
N GLY A 113 -9.39 8.36 -6.61
CA GLY A 113 -8.47 7.95 -5.56
C GLY A 113 -9.09 7.72 -4.17
N LEU A 114 -10.41 7.81 -4.01
CA LEU A 114 -11.11 7.53 -2.75
C LEU A 114 -10.95 6.09 -2.23
N SER A 115 -10.66 5.10 -3.08
CA SER A 115 -10.44 3.71 -2.64
C SER A 115 -9.25 3.55 -1.70
N ALA A 116 -8.32 4.51 -1.67
CA ALA A 116 -7.20 4.55 -0.73
C ALA A 116 -7.64 4.75 0.74
N GLY A 117 -8.90 5.13 1.00
CA GLY A 117 -9.43 5.33 2.36
C GLY A 117 -9.01 6.68 2.98
N GLY A 118 -9.01 6.75 4.32
CA GLY A 118 -8.57 7.91 5.09
C GLY A 118 -7.05 8.02 5.22
N HIS A 119 -6.57 9.02 5.97
CA HIS A 119 -5.15 9.14 6.30
C HIS A 119 -4.72 7.92 7.14
N PHE A 120 -3.49 7.47 6.93
CA PHE A 120 -2.92 6.39 7.71
C PHE A 120 -2.69 6.85 9.15
N ASN A 121 -3.45 6.29 10.10
CA ASN A 121 -3.46 6.72 11.49
C ASN A 121 -3.53 5.52 12.47
N PRO A 122 -2.44 4.77 12.62
CA PRO A 122 -2.40 3.62 13.53
C PRO A 122 -2.48 4.02 15.02
N THR A 123 -2.18 5.27 15.36
CA THR A 123 -2.17 5.78 16.75
C THR A 123 -3.46 6.49 17.16
N GLY A 124 -4.39 6.73 16.22
CA GLY A 124 -5.68 7.37 16.50
C GLY A 124 -5.58 8.84 16.88
N HIS A 125 -4.52 9.54 16.46
CA HIS A 125 -4.36 10.98 16.70
C HIS A 125 -5.27 11.81 15.80
N ALA A 126 -5.46 13.08 16.16
CA ALA A 126 -6.03 14.05 15.23
C ALA A 126 -5.02 14.37 14.12
N HIS A 127 -5.53 14.80 12.98
CA HIS A 127 -4.72 15.35 11.90
C HIS A 127 -3.94 16.59 12.38
N GLY A 128 -2.71 16.76 11.90
CA GLY A 128 -1.88 17.91 12.24
C GLY A 128 -0.62 18.00 11.39
N ARG A 129 0.27 18.92 11.77
CA ARG A 129 1.59 19.03 11.12
C ARG A 129 2.43 17.78 11.39
N PHE A 130 3.14 17.31 10.36
CA PHE A 130 4.02 16.13 10.46
C PHE A 130 5.16 16.26 11.50
N ASP A 131 5.53 17.50 11.87
CA ASP A 131 6.58 17.82 12.82
C ASP A 131 6.06 18.12 14.24
N SER A 132 4.74 18.00 14.44
CA SER A 132 4.10 18.19 15.73
C SER A 132 4.08 16.90 16.56
N ALA A 133 3.67 16.99 17.83
CA ALA A 133 3.51 15.81 18.68
C ALA A 133 2.20 15.03 18.40
N VAL A 134 1.20 15.69 17.79
CA VAL A 134 -0.13 15.13 17.55
C VAL A 134 -0.48 15.34 16.09
N HIS A 135 -0.35 14.26 15.32
CA HIS A 135 -0.69 14.20 13.90
C HIS A 135 -0.95 12.74 13.51
N HIS A 136 -1.57 12.50 12.36
CA HIS A 136 -1.61 11.15 11.80
C HIS A 136 -0.21 10.70 11.38
N ALA A 137 0.09 9.40 11.49
CA ALA A 137 1.36 8.86 10.99
C ALA A 137 1.55 9.16 9.48
N GLY A 138 0.45 9.23 8.72
CA GLY A 138 0.45 9.55 7.30
C GLY A 138 0.45 11.04 6.95
N ASP A 139 0.45 11.96 7.92
CA ASP A 139 0.57 13.40 7.63
C ASP A 139 2.03 13.72 7.24
N LEU A 140 2.24 14.33 6.06
CA LEU A 140 3.56 14.65 5.51
C LEU A 140 3.70 16.17 5.27
N PRO A 141 4.92 16.69 5.04
CA PRO A 141 5.07 18.07 4.58
C PRO A 141 4.31 18.30 3.27
N SER A 142 3.63 19.43 3.15
CA SER A 142 2.96 19.83 1.90
C SER A 142 3.98 19.95 0.77
N LEU A 143 3.53 19.64 -0.44
CA LEU A 143 4.33 19.86 -1.65
C LEU A 143 4.27 21.33 -2.04
N ARG A 144 5.41 21.90 -2.41
CA ARG A 144 5.50 23.24 -2.98
C ARG A 144 5.99 23.13 -4.42
N SER A 145 5.14 23.51 -5.37
CA SER A 145 5.50 23.52 -6.78
C SER A 145 6.24 24.80 -7.18
N ASP A 146 7.12 24.69 -8.17
CA ASP A 146 7.75 25.82 -8.86
C ASP A 146 6.85 26.40 -9.96
N ALA A 147 7.39 27.34 -10.74
CA ALA A 147 6.68 28.00 -11.85
C ALA A 147 6.33 27.04 -13.01
N GLN A 148 6.90 25.84 -13.02
CA GLN A 148 6.67 24.80 -14.01
C GLN A 148 5.69 23.74 -13.47
N GLY A 149 5.20 23.88 -12.23
CA GLY A 149 4.32 22.90 -11.60
C GLY A 149 5.06 21.64 -11.14
N MET A 150 6.37 21.75 -10.87
CA MET A 150 7.21 20.67 -10.34
C MET A 150 7.53 20.92 -8.86
N ALA A 151 7.38 19.88 -8.04
CA ALA A 151 7.77 19.87 -6.64
C ALA A 151 8.88 18.85 -6.44
N SER A 152 10.02 19.28 -5.86
CA SER A 152 11.08 18.40 -5.39
C SER A 152 10.84 18.07 -3.91
N ILE A 153 11.00 16.80 -3.55
CA ILE A 153 10.71 16.27 -2.22
C ILE A 153 11.99 15.68 -1.63
N ASP A 154 12.34 16.12 -0.43
CA ASP A 154 13.41 15.55 0.39
C ASP A 154 13.15 15.88 1.85
N PHE A 155 12.68 14.91 2.62
CA PHE A 155 12.49 15.06 4.06
C PHE A 155 12.74 13.74 4.79
N VAL A 156 12.92 13.84 6.11
CA VAL A 156 13.03 12.69 6.99
C VAL A 156 11.85 12.66 7.94
N SER A 157 11.17 11.53 8.03
CA SER A 157 10.08 11.30 8.98
C SER A 157 10.47 10.25 10.01
N ARG A 158 10.17 10.55 11.28
CA ARG A 158 10.27 9.59 12.39
C ARG A 158 8.96 8.85 12.66
N GLY A 159 7.87 9.27 12.01
CA GLY A 159 6.55 8.66 12.15
C GLY A 159 6.32 7.49 11.18
N LEU A 160 7.14 7.35 10.13
CA LEU A 160 7.01 6.29 9.12
C LEU A 160 7.99 5.15 9.40
N ALA A 161 7.61 3.95 8.96
CA ALA A 161 8.50 2.79 8.91
C ALA A 161 8.34 2.01 7.60
N LEU A 162 9.30 1.14 7.28
CA LEU A 162 9.25 0.22 6.12
C LEU A 162 9.29 -1.26 6.53
N ASP A 163 9.43 -1.52 7.82
CA ASP A 163 9.50 -2.85 8.42
C ASP A 163 8.09 -3.41 8.68
N GLN A 164 7.93 -4.30 9.67
CA GLN A 164 6.64 -4.88 10.04
C GLN A 164 6.01 -4.18 11.26
N SER A 165 6.51 -3.00 11.64
CA SER A 165 5.93 -2.21 12.72
C SER A 165 4.55 -1.65 12.34
N PRO A 166 3.73 -1.24 13.32
CA PRO A 166 2.41 -0.66 13.06
C PRO A 166 2.42 0.57 12.16
N ASN A 167 3.54 1.30 12.09
CA ASN A 167 3.73 2.51 11.28
C ASN A 167 4.26 2.21 9.87
N SER A 168 4.28 0.93 9.46
CA SER A 168 4.76 0.55 8.13
C SER A 168 3.88 1.15 7.03
N VAL A 169 4.53 1.87 6.10
CA VAL A 169 3.87 2.46 4.93
C VAL A 169 3.87 1.54 3.71
N VAL A 170 4.59 0.41 3.76
CA VAL A 170 4.59 -0.56 2.66
C VAL A 170 3.19 -1.16 2.49
N GLY A 171 2.66 -1.12 1.27
CA GLY A 171 1.30 -1.54 0.94
C GLY A 171 0.22 -0.50 1.23
N ARG A 172 0.60 0.72 1.64
CA ARG A 172 -0.32 1.85 1.85
C ARG A 172 -0.43 2.72 0.60
N GLY A 173 -1.44 3.57 0.56
CA GLY A 173 -1.65 4.54 -0.52
C GLY A 173 -0.83 5.81 -0.27
N LEU A 174 -0.37 6.47 -1.33
CA LEU A 174 0.23 7.80 -1.28
C LEU A 174 -0.61 8.71 -2.16
N ILE A 175 -1.10 9.82 -1.60
CA ILE A 175 -2.00 10.76 -2.28
C ILE A 175 -1.37 12.14 -2.33
N VAL A 176 -1.46 12.76 -3.51
CA VAL A 176 -1.25 14.20 -3.69
C VAL A 176 -2.61 14.87 -3.81
N HIS A 177 -2.83 15.94 -3.05
CA HIS A 177 -4.08 16.68 -3.02
C HIS A 177 -4.06 17.93 -3.89
N LYS A 178 -5.25 18.49 -4.12
CA LYS A 178 -5.45 19.68 -4.95
C LYS A 178 -5.08 20.95 -4.21
N ASP A 179 -5.52 21.08 -2.97
CA ASP A 179 -5.43 22.31 -2.20
C ASP A 179 -4.35 22.14 -1.10
N PRO A 180 -3.86 23.26 -0.51
CA PRO A 180 -2.94 23.19 0.61
C PRO A 180 -3.54 22.47 1.80
N ASP A 181 -2.68 21.82 2.58
CA ASP A 181 -3.03 21.30 3.90
C ASP A 181 -2.99 22.45 4.93
N ASP A 182 -4.10 22.70 5.61
CA ASP A 182 -4.18 23.70 6.68
C ASP A 182 -3.65 23.21 8.03
N TYR A 183 -3.29 21.93 8.14
CA TYR A 183 -2.75 21.24 9.31
C TYR A 183 -3.60 21.30 10.58
N THR A 184 -4.89 21.63 10.46
CA THR A 184 -5.76 21.87 11.62
C THR A 184 -7.13 21.25 11.46
N THR A 185 -7.74 21.39 10.29
CA THR A 185 -9.10 20.92 10.03
C THR A 185 -9.16 19.40 10.02
N GLN A 186 -10.10 18.85 10.80
CA GLN A 186 -10.28 17.41 10.85
C GLN A 186 -11.24 16.93 9.74
N PRO A 187 -11.01 15.72 9.17
CA PRO A 187 -9.87 14.84 9.41
C PRO A 187 -8.73 15.00 8.39
N THR A 188 -8.82 15.95 7.45
CA THR A 188 -7.98 15.95 6.22
C THR A 188 -7.33 17.29 5.88
N GLY A 189 -7.31 18.24 6.83
CA GLY A 189 -6.65 19.53 6.64
C GLY A 189 -7.20 20.39 5.49
N ASN A 190 -8.47 20.20 5.12
CA ASN A 190 -9.11 20.84 3.95
C ASN A 190 -8.35 20.72 2.62
N SER A 191 -7.54 19.67 2.44
CA SER A 191 -6.67 19.53 1.25
C SER A 191 -7.44 19.27 -0.07
N GLY A 192 -8.76 19.09 -0.02
CA GLY A 192 -9.59 18.97 -1.22
C GLY A 192 -9.36 17.67 -2.01
N ALA A 193 -9.59 17.74 -3.33
CA ALA A 193 -9.59 16.59 -4.22
C ALA A 193 -8.23 15.87 -4.32
N ARG A 194 -8.24 14.57 -4.60
CA ARG A 194 -7.02 13.76 -4.78
C ARG A 194 -6.59 13.83 -6.25
N LEU A 195 -5.40 14.35 -6.52
CA LEU A 195 -4.86 14.57 -7.86
C LEU A 195 -4.01 13.41 -8.38
N ALA A 196 -3.39 12.64 -7.49
CA ALA A 196 -2.62 11.47 -7.85
C ALA A 196 -2.64 10.42 -6.74
N CYS A 197 -2.48 9.16 -7.12
CA CYS A 197 -2.44 8.03 -6.20
C CYS A 197 -1.32 7.05 -6.58
N ALA A 198 -0.67 6.47 -5.58
CA ALA A 198 0.25 5.36 -5.74
C ALA A 198 0.08 4.35 -4.61
N VAL A 199 0.38 3.08 -4.88
CA VAL A 199 0.67 2.12 -3.82
C VAL A 199 2.17 2.17 -3.53
N ILE A 200 2.52 2.27 -2.25
CA ILE A 200 3.92 2.19 -1.80
C ILE A 200 4.32 0.71 -1.80
N THR A 201 5.26 0.32 -2.64
CA THR A 201 5.70 -1.08 -2.78
C THR A 201 7.18 -1.22 -2.45
N ARG A 202 7.62 -2.40 -2.02
CA ARG A 202 9.06 -2.64 -1.81
C ARG A 202 9.82 -2.50 -3.13
N GLY A 203 10.95 -1.80 -3.08
CA GLY A 203 11.94 -1.75 -4.16
C GLY A 203 12.70 -3.08 -4.29
#